data_AF-A0A7C3E191-F1
#
_entry.id   AF-A0A7C3E191-F1
#
_cell.length_a   1.000
_cell.length_b   1.000
_cell.length_c   1.000
_cell.angle_alpha   90.00
_cell.angle_beta   90.00
_cell.angle_gamma   90.00
#
_symmetry.space_group_name_H-M   'P 1'
#
loop_
_entity.id
_entity.type
_entity.pdbx_description
1 polymer ?
#
loop_
_entity_poly.entity_id
_entity_poly.type
_entity_poly.pdbx_seq_one_letter_code
_entity_poly.pdbx_strand_id
1 'polypeptide(L)'
;MRLYGFPPILQSDSRILILGSFPSQASLEAGMYYSHGRNQFWPLLALCTGQSMPVSRDEKVRLLTESGIALWDMVASCERKGSLDQNILEPELNDIGGLLNSCPTI
;
A
#
# COMPACT_ATOMS: atom_id res chain seq x y z
N MET A 1 14.78 15.84 -4.04
CA MET A 1 14.60 15.30 -2.67
C MET A 1 14.08 13.90 -2.83
N ARG A 2 14.75 12.92 -2.21
CA ARG A 2 14.34 11.53 -2.28
C ARG A 2 13.18 11.28 -1.33
N LEU A 3 12.15 10.61 -1.80
CA LEU A 3 11.00 10.17 -1.05
C LEU A 3 11.15 8.68 -0.76
N TYR A 4 10.63 8.24 0.38
CA TYR A 4 10.64 6.85 0.81
C TYR A 4 9.20 6.35 0.94
N GLY A 5 8.96 5.14 0.47
CA GLY A 5 7.70 4.44 0.61
C GLY A 5 7.49 3.94 2.04
N PHE A 6 6.49 3.09 2.19
CA PHE A 6 6.16 2.47 3.47
C PHE A 6 6.58 1.00 3.51
N PRO A 7 6.75 0.40 4.70
CA PRO A 7 6.85 -1.04 4.82
C PRO A 7 5.53 -1.72 4.41
N PRO A 8 5.58 -3.00 3.99
CA PRO A 8 4.38 -3.74 3.65
C PRO A 8 3.48 -3.90 4.87
N ILE A 9 2.16 -3.79 4.67
CA ILE A 9 1.16 -4.24 5.64
C ILE A 9 0.82 -5.67 5.27
N LEU A 10 1.16 -6.63 6.13
CA LEU A 10 0.92 -8.05 5.89
C LEU A 10 0.65 -8.79 7.20
N GLN A 11 0.03 -9.96 7.07
CA GLN A 11 0.04 -11.00 8.08
C GLN A 11 0.57 -12.31 7.51
N SER A 12 0.98 -13.22 8.39
CA SER A 12 1.55 -14.54 8.03
C SER A 12 0.61 -15.42 7.20
N ASP A 13 -0.69 -15.13 7.22
CA ASP A 13 -1.72 -15.85 6.48
C ASP A 13 -2.31 -15.02 5.33
N SER A 14 -1.68 -13.91 4.93
CA SER A 14 -2.09 -13.18 3.74
C SER A 14 -2.04 -14.09 2.50
N ARG A 15 -3.03 -13.95 1.61
CA ARG A 15 -3.22 -14.75 0.39
C ARG A 15 -3.24 -13.90 -0.88
N ILE A 16 -3.45 -12.59 -0.73
CA ILE A 16 -3.53 -11.65 -1.84
C ILE A 16 -2.56 -10.51 -1.52
N LEU A 17 -1.64 -10.20 -2.42
CA LEU A 17 -0.79 -9.02 -2.32
C LEU A 17 -1.24 -7.98 -3.34
N ILE A 18 -1.63 -6.80 -2.85
CA ILE A 18 -1.89 -5.63 -3.68
C ILE A 18 -0.61 -4.77 -3.71
N LEU A 19 -0.14 -4.49 -4.92
CA LEU A 19 1.03 -3.63 -5.16
C LEU A 19 0.60 -2.33 -5.83
N GLY A 20 0.77 -1.22 -5.13
CA GLY A 20 0.72 0.11 -5.74
C GLY A 20 2.06 0.48 -6.40
N SER A 21 2.11 1.63 -7.06
CA SER A 21 3.34 2.15 -7.66
C SER A 21 4.25 2.80 -6.61
N PHE A 22 3.80 3.91 -6.03
CA PHE A 22 4.47 4.63 -4.94
C PHE A 22 3.47 5.53 -4.18
N PRO A 23 3.60 5.75 -2.87
CA PRO A 23 2.62 6.52 -2.11
C PRO A 23 2.50 7.95 -2.63
N SER A 24 1.27 8.44 -2.82
CA SER A 24 1.03 9.85 -3.16
C SER A 24 1.51 10.79 -2.05
N GLN A 25 1.67 12.08 -2.35
CA GLN A 25 2.05 13.08 -1.34
C GLN A 25 1.10 13.05 -0.12
N ALA A 26 -0.22 13.01 -0.35
CA ALA A 26 -1.20 12.90 0.73
C ALA A 26 -1.04 11.60 1.55
N SER A 27 -0.60 10.51 0.92
CA SER A 27 -0.32 9.25 1.62
C SER A 27 0.92 9.35 2.48
N LEU A 28 2.00 9.96 1.96
CA LEU A 28 3.23 10.26 2.69
C LEU A 28 2.98 11.15 3.92
N GLU A 29 2.23 12.23 3.75
CA GLU A 29 1.87 13.16 4.83
C GLU A 29 1.01 12.49 5.92
N ALA A 30 0.07 11.62 5.52
CA ALA A 30 -0.77 10.86 6.46
C ALA A 30 -0.07 9.61 7.04
N GLY A 31 1.09 9.23 6.49
CA GLY A 31 1.82 8.02 6.82
C GLY A 31 1.07 6.72 6.50
N MET A 32 0.07 6.74 5.60
CA MET A 32 -0.80 5.59 5.33
C MET A 32 -1.16 5.52 3.84
N TYR A 33 -1.19 4.31 3.29
CA TYR A 33 -1.52 4.05 1.89
C TYR A 33 -2.90 4.61 1.49
N TYR A 34 -2.97 5.13 0.27
CA TYR A 34 -4.20 5.61 -0.36
C TYR A 34 -4.99 6.63 0.48
N SER A 35 -4.30 7.57 1.15
CA SER A 35 -4.95 8.54 2.06
C SER A 35 -5.53 9.76 1.37
N HIS A 36 -5.35 9.92 0.06
CA HIS A 36 -5.96 11.03 -0.67
C HIS A 36 -7.49 10.84 -0.74
N GLY A 37 -8.28 11.83 -0.32
CA GLY A 37 -9.75 11.68 -0.19
C GLY A 37 -10.53 11.36 -1.47
N ARG A 38 -9.93 11.57 -2.65
CA ARG A 38 -10.51 11.14 -3.94
C ARG A 38 -10.16 9.69 -4.33
N ASN A 39 -9.20 9.07 -3.66
CA ASN A 39 -8.78 7.71 -3.95
C ASN A 39 -9.87 6.72 -3.50
N GLN A 40 -10.23 5.78 -4.38
CA GLN A 40 -11.33 4.84 -4.17
C GLN A 40 -10.89 3.49 -3.59
N PHE A 41 -9.62 3.32 -3.23
CA PHE A 41 -9.10 2.04 -2.72
C PHE A 41 -9.88 1.53 -1.51
N TRP A 42 -10.00 2.33 -0.45
CA TRP A 42 -10.67 1.91 0.79
C TRP A 42 -12.17 1.67 0.62
N PRO A 43 -12.94 2.54 -0.08
CA PRO A 43 -14.35 2.26 -0.38
C PRO A 43 -14.55 0.98 -1.20
N LEU A 44 -13.74 0.77 -2.24
CA LEU A 44 -13.86 -0.42 -3.09
C LEU A 44 -13.49 -1.69 -2.32
N LEU A 45 -12.42 -1.63 -1.52
CA LEU A 45 -11.98 -2.77 -0.73
C LEU A 45 -13.07 -3.21 0.26
N ALA A 46 -13.66 -2.26 0.99
CA ALA A 46 -14.77 -2.53 1.92
C ALA A 46 -15.96 -3.18 1.20
N LEU A 47 -16.33 -2.69 0.01
CA LEU A 47 -17.39 -3.29 -0.80
C LEU A 47 -17.04 -4.72 -1.25
N CYS A 48 -15.82 -4.96 -1.71
CA CYS A 48 -15.37 -6.28 -2.17
C CYS A 48 -15.32 -7.32 -1.04
N THR A 49 -15.02 -6.90 0.19
CA THR A 49 -14.89 -7.80 1.35
C THR A 49 -16.18 -7.88 2.17
N GLY A 50 -17.20 -7.10 1.82
CA GLY A 50 -18.45 -7.00 2.59
C GLY A 50 -18.28 -6.36 3.97
N GLN A 51 -17.18 -5.65 4.21
CA GLN A 51 -16.88 -4.97 5.47
C GLN A 51 -17.32 -3.50 5.44
N SER A 52 -17.30 -2.85 6.61
CA SER A 52 -17.59 -1.42 6.71
C SER A 52 -16.42 -0.56 6.23
N MET A 53 -16.72 0.63 5.70
CA MET A 53 -15.70 1.58 5.26
C MET A 53 -14.77 1.97 6.43
N PRO A 54 -13.45 1.72 6.35
CA PRO A 54 -12.54 2.04 7.43
C PRO A 54 -12.19 3.53 7.44
N VAL A 55 -12.20 4.14 8.62
CA VAL A 55 -11.88 5.55 8.85
C VAL A 55 -10.51 5.69 9.50
N SER A 56 -10.23 4.90 10.54
CA SER A 56 -8.97 4.95 11.28
C SER A 56 -7.87 4.08 10.64
N ARG A 57 -6.60 4.34 10.99
CA ARG A 57 -5.47 3.50 10.56
C ARG A 57 -5.65 2.05 11.00
N ASP A 58 -6.11 1.84 12.23
CA ASP A 58 -6.28 0.50 12.78
C ASP A 58 -7.43 -0.25 12.09
N GLU A 59 -8.52 0.43 11.75
CA GLU A 59 -9.59 -0.16 10.93
C GLU A 59 -9.09 -0.55 9.54
N LYS A 60 -8.26 0.29 8.91
CA LYS A 60 -7.67 -0.01 7.60
C LYS A 60 -6.77 -1.24 7.64
N VAL A 61 -5.93 -1.34 8.68
CA VAL A 61 -5.07 -2.53 8.89
C VAL A 61 -5.95 -3.75 9.17
N ARG A 62 -6.94 -3.65 10.06
CA ARG A 62 -7.86 -4.77 10.35
C ARG A 62 -8.58 -5.27 9.10
N LEU A 63 -9.15 -4.37 8.30
CA LEU A 63 -9.81 -4.70 7.03
C LEU A 63 -8.91 -5.53 6.12
N LEU A 64 -7.65 -5.11 5.96
CA LEU A 64 -6.66 -5.84 5.16
C LEU A 64 -6.40 -7.23 5.75
N THR A 65 -6.07 -7.29 7.05
CA THR A 65 -5.66 -8.54 7.70
C THR A 65 -6.78 -9.56 7.80
N GLU A 66 -8.00 -9.14 8.16
CA GLU A 66 -9.16 -10.03 8.26
C GLU A 66 -9.61 -10.55 6.89
N SER A 67 -9.27 -9.83 5.82
CA SER A 67 -9.55 -10.24 4.44
C SER A 67 -8.42 -11.08 3.83
N GLY A 68 -7.33 -11.34 4.57
CA GLY A 68 -6.15 -12.04 4.06
C GLY A 68 -5.41 -11.26 2.97
N ILE A 69 -5.48 -9.93 3.01
CA ILE A 69 -4.90 -9.04 1.99
C ILE A 69 -3.67 -8.35 2.58
N ALA A 70 -2.53 -8.52 1.92
CA ALA A 70 -1.33 -7.73 2.11
C ALA A 70 -1.34 -6.51 1.16
N LEU A 71 -0.76 -5.40 1.60
CA LEU A 71 -0.64 -4.16 0.83
C LEU A 71 0.78 -3.61 0.90
N TRP A 72 1.35 -3.33 -0.27
CA TRP A 72 2.65 -2.68 -0.41
C TRP A 72 2.72 -1.86 -1.71
N ASP A 73 3.91 -1.33 -2.01
CA ASP A 73 4.22 -0.63 -3.27
C ASP A 73 5.43 -1.27 -3.96
N MET A 74 5.52 -1.12 -5.27
CA MET A 74 6.64 -1.58 -6.09
C MET A 74 7.93 -0.82 -5.79
N VAL A 75 7.84 0.49 -5.58
CA VAL A 75 8.98 1.38 -5.40
C VAL A 75 9.24 1.63 -3.91
N ALA A 76 10.45 1.31 -3.46
CA ALA A 76 10.94 1.56 -2.10
C ALA A 76 11.29 3.04 -1.90
N SER A 77 11.99 3.63 -2.86
CA SER A 77 12.41 5.03 -2.82
C SER A 77 12.52 5.61 -4.22
N CYS A 78 12.29 6.92 -4.38
CA CYS A 78 12.47 7.61 -5.66
C CYS A 78 12.66 9.11 -5.48
N GLU A 79 13.07 9.79 -6.54
CA GLU A 79 12.88 11.23 -6.65
C GLU A 79 11.60 11.51 -7.43
N ARG A 80 10.67 12.28 -6.85
CA ARG A 80 9.41 12.62 -7.54
C ARG A 80 8.95 14.03 -7.19
N LYS A 81 8.53 14.77 -8.23
CA LYS A 81 7.79 16.03 -8.07
C LYS A 81 6.29 15.78 -8.24
N GLY A 82 5.49 16.24 -7.27
CA GLY A 82 4.07 15.94 -7.22
C GLY A 82 3.78 14.46 -6.94
N SER A 83 2.60 13.99 -7.35
CA SER A 83 2.10 12.64 -7.03
C SER A 83 1.89 11.75 -8.26
N LEU A 84 2.22 12.21 -9.47
CA LEU A 84 2.02 11.43 -10.70
C LEU A 84 3.19 10.47 -10.92
N ASP A 85 2.89 9.24 -11.29
CA ASP A 85 3.91 8.19 -11.48
C ASP A 85 4.85 8.48 -12.64
N GLN A 86 4.37 9.19 -13.67
CA GLN A 86 5.20 9.66 -14.78
C GLN A 86 6.39 10.55 -14.35
N ASN A 87 6.33 11.12 -13.13
CA ASN A 87 7.36 11.98 -12.58
C ASN A 87 8.34 11.22 -11.66
N ILE A 88 8.23 9.90 -11.54
CA ILE A 88 9.16 9.06 -10.77
C ILE A 88 10.50 9.00 -11.52
N LEU A 89 11.57 9.35 -10.81
CA LEU A 89 12.94 9.30 -11.27
C LEU A 89 13.80 8.50 -10.28
N GLU A 90 14.85 7.86 -10.79
CA GLU A 90 15.79 7.06 -9.99
C GLU A 90 15.12 6.06 -9.02
N PRO A 91 14.17 5.22 -9.50
CA PRO A 91 13.44 4.33 -8.62
C PRO A 91 14.33 3.23 -8.05
N GLU A 92 14.26 3.04 -6.74
CA GLU A 92 14.73 1.86 -6.05
C GLU A 92 13.52 0.97 -5.77
N LEU A 93 13.57 -0.29 -6.19
CA LEU A 93 12.45 -1.22 -6.06
C LEU A 93 12.49 -1.95 -4.71
N ASN A 94 11.31 -2.28 -4.20
CA ASN A 94 11.16 -3.16 -3.04
C ASN A 94 11.52 -4.61 -3.41
N ASP A 95 12.04 -5.38 -2.44
CA ASP A 95 12.32 -6.81 -2.61
C ASP A 95 11.03 -7.65 -2.47
N ILE A 96 10.26 -7.67 -3.55
CA ILE A 96 9.01 -8.45 -3.63
C ILE A 96 9.31 -9.96 -3.55
N GLY A 97 10.43 -10.40 -4.14
CA GLY A 97 10.84 -11.81 -4.10
C GLY A 97 11.13 -12.26 -2.67
N GLY A 98 11.85 -11.46 -1.90
CA GLY A 98 12.08 -11.68 -0.47
C GLY A 98 10.79 -11.72 0.33
N LEU A 99 9.84 -10.82 0.05
CA LEU A 99 8.53 -10.83 0.70
C LEU A 99 7.76 -12.13 0.41
N LEU A 100 7.67 -12.56 -0.86
CA LEU A 100 6.96 -13.78 -1.24
C LEU A 100 7.63 -15.04 -0.65
N ASN A 101 8.96 -15.06 -0.56
CA ASN A 101 9.68 -16.14 0.12
C ASN A 101 9.37 -16.18 1.63
N SER A 102 9.18 -15.02 2.27
CA SER A 102 8.84 -14.92 3.69
C SER A 102 7.35 -15.18 4.00
N CYS A 103 6.47 -14.98 3.02
CA CYS A 103 5.04 -15.18 3.11
C CYS A 103 4.55 -16.03 1.92
N PRO A 104 4.86 -17.34 1.91
CA PRO A 104 4.63 -18.22 0.76
C PRO A 104 3.15 -18.54 0.49
N THR A 105 2.25 -18.00 1.30
CA THR A 105 0.80 -18.18 1.14
C THR A 105 0.16 -17.14 0.23
N ILE A 106 0.89 -16.07 -0.09
CA ILE A 106 0.58 -15.10 -1.13
C ILE A 106 0.96 -15.70 -2.48
#